data_AF-A0A162TPN0-F1
#
_entry.id   AF-A0A162TPN0-F1
#
_cell.length_a   1.000
_cell.length_b   1.000
_cell.length_c   1.000
_cell.angle_alpha   90.00
_cell.angle_beta   90.00
_cell.angle_gamma   90.00
#
_symmetry.space_group_name_H-M   'P 1'
#
loop_
_entity.id
_entity.type
_entity.pdbx_description
1 polymer ?
#
loop_
_entity_poly.entity_id
_entity_poly.type
_entity_poly.pdbx_seq_one_letter_code
_entity_poly.pdbx_strand_id
1 'polypeptide(L)'
;MYFDDISARLRPLEDFKVGNPSKNIYQPSIYTQLSTFSGSSFFALDELHLIARGIGKLVYDLITITITKETKFYYTHPDNTLNTTEYPFHIPRADLVTIGNCITSSQKYIPTSFQGSFDNVFAKIDGTRAVDWLDFLLYLVPTLVVPYLPNRAVKTALLSLVKGCALALQWTLTSELLDEMESYFKHWHSFLYQQVQNNTLSRSVFRPVQHYLVHISYIIKQQGPLRCYSTRSMERVIGVFSKLIKSKSKGGRNASFLVERFAIHNYTSTAISICDEINLIRPKPYGRESYMDLPNDPSGAQLWEPFHQFVNLNDDSVEGVGGPSVKEALLKYYQRTTGLTGHKFGDSVVVVAARLWMDSTVYSSCMYRRKKNETSRGNHYVMFTCPYRNNRNVIVHSWLVDKKNI
;
A
#
# COMPACT_ATOMS: atom_id res chain seq x y z
N MET A 1 -9.48 29.50 7.89
CA MET A 1 -8.37 29.89 7.01
C MET A 1 -8.64 29.26 5.66
N TYR A 2 -9.09 30.05 4.69
CA TYR A 2 -9.17 29.60 3.29
C TYR A 2 -7.94 30.20 2.60
N PHE A 3 -7.10 29.36 2.01
CA PHE A 3 -5.86 29.79 1.38
C PHE A 3 -6.18 30.35 0.00
N ASP A 4 -6.03 31.66 -0.18
CA ASP A 4 -6.26 32.33 -1.47
C ASP A 4 -5.07 32.15 -2.45
N ASP A 5 -3.94 31.60 -1.98
CA ASP A 5 -2.71 31.45 -2.76
C ASP A 5 -2.19 30.01 -2.71
N ILE A 6 -1.95 29.46 -3.91
CA ILE A 6 -1.38 28.13 -4.17
C ILE A 6 0.11 28.09 -3.74
N SER A 7 0.74 29.25 -3.55
CA SER A 7 2.12 29.44 -3.11
C SER A 7 2.24 29.74 -1.60
N ALA A 8 1.47 29.03 -0.79
CA ALA A 8 1.46 29.27 0.64
C ALA A 8 2.87 29.06 1.25
N ARG A 9 3.52 30.17 1.60
CA ARG A 9 4.91 30.16 2.07
C ARG A 9 5.03 29.40 3.39
N LEU A 10 6.09 28.60 3.50
CA LEU A 10 6.48 28.01 4.77
C LEU A 10 6.74 29.10 5.81
N ARG A 11 6.41 28.81 7.06
CA ARG A 11 6.68 29.74 8.16
C ARG A 11 8.20 29.79 8.39
N PRO A 12 8.80 30.98 8.45
CA PRO A 12 10.20 31.15 8.83
C PRO A 12 10.50 30.48 10.17
N LEU A 13 11.73 29.96 10.30
CA LEU A 13 12.24 29.40 11.56
C LEU A 13 12.09 30.39 12.73
N GLU A 14 12.31 31.67 12.45
CA GLU A 14 12.25 32.74 13.44
C GLU A 14 10.87 32.87 14.09
N ASP A 15 9.79 32.67 13.32
CA ASP A 15 8.43 32.71 13.87
C ASP A 15 8.24 31.69 15.00
N PHE A 16 8.94 30.55 14.95
CA PHE A 16 8.89 29.54 16.00
C PHE A 16 9.80 29.87 17.19
N LYS A 17 10.88 30.64 16.98
CA LYS A 17 11.85 31.00 18.04
C LYS A 17 11.34 32.13 18.93
N VAL A 18 10.78 33.17 18.33
CA VAL A 18 10.34 34.37 19.08
C VAL A 18 8.82 34.46 19.24
N GLY A 19 8.08 33.68 18.45
CA GLY A 19 6.64 33.84 18.31
C GLY A 19 6.28 34.88 17.25
N ASN A 20 5.11 34.70 16.64
CA ASN A 20 4.53 35.64 15.69
C ASN A 20 2.99 35.66 15.86
N PRO A 21 2.44 36.59 16.68
CA PRO A 21 1.00 36.69 16.92
C PRO A 21 0.19 36.94 15.64
N SER A 22 0.75 37.64 14.65
CA SER A 22 0.09 37.86 13.35
C SER A 22 -0.18 36.55 12.58
N LYS A 23 0.57 35.49 12.91
CA LYS A 23 0.42 34.13 12.35
C LYS A 23 -0.11 33.12 13.37
N ASN A 24 -0.68 33.59 14.47
CA ASN A 24 -1.18 32.78 15.59
C ASN A 24 -0.10 31.91 16.26
N ILE A 25 1.15 32.39 16.33
CA ILE A 25 2.20 31.78 17.15
C ILE A 25 2.43 32.71 18.33
N TYR A 26 1.77 32.44 19.45
CA TYR A 26 1.83 33.35 20.60
C TYR A 26 3.07 33.16 21.47
N GLN A 27 3.73 32.01 21.36
CA GLN A 27 4.87 31.65 22.20
C GLN A 27 5.93 30.91 21.39
N PRO A 28 7.21 31.00 21.80
CA PRO A 28 8.27 30.16 21.28
C PRO A 28 7.91 28.68 21.35
N SER A 29 8.27 27.93 20.31
CA SER A 29 8.15 26.48 20.34
C SER A 29 9.17 25.90 21.33
N ILE A 30 8.72 24.99 22.20
CA ILE A 30 9.60 24.27 23.13
C ILE A 30 10.73 23.52 22.41
N TYR A 31 10.51 23.13 21.14
CA TYR A 31 11.48 22.40 20.34
C TYR A 31 12.64 23.29 19.85
N THR A 32 12.52 24.62 19.92
CA THR A 32 13.58 25.54 19.48
C THR A 32 14.87 25.43 20.29
N GLN A 33 14.79 24.81 21.47
CA GLN A 33 15.95 24.50 22.32
C GLN A 33 16.76 23.32 21.77
N LEU A 34 16.20 22.51 20.88
CA LEU A 34 16.90 21.39 20.26
C LEU A 34 17.80 21.92 19.14
N SER A 35 19.08 21.50 19.15
CA SER A 35 20.04 21.85 18.10
C SER A 35 19.64 21.32 16.72
N THR A 36 18.77 20.30 16.67
CA THR A 36 18.24 19.68 15.45
C THR A 36 16.94 20.32 14.96
N PHE A 37 16.42 21.35 15.63
CA PHE A 37 15.16 21.97 15.24
C PHE A 37 15.30 22.73 13.91
N SER A 38 14.60 22.25 12.88
CA SER A 38 14.64 22.78 11.51
C SER A 38 13.39 23.58 11.13
N GLY A 39 12.59 24.03 12.11
CA GLY A 39 11.36 24.78 11.87
C GLY A 39 10.20 23.86 11.50
N SER A 40 9.41 24.23 10.48
CA SER A 40 8.22 23.46 10.11
C SER A 40 8.51 22.04 9.64
N SER A 41 9.68 21.79 9.04
CA SER A 41 10.07 20.44 8.58
C SER A 41 10.32 19.47 9.74
N PHE A 42 10.53 19.96 10.96
CA PHE A 42 10.75 19.13 12.15
C PHE A 42 9.54 18.26 12.49
N PHE A 43 8.32 18.70 12.14
CA PHE A 43 7.09 17.99 12.48
C PHE A 43 6.68 16.93 11.46
N ALA A 44 7.41 16.82 10.34
CA ALA A 44 7.15 15.91 9.23
C ALA A 44 5.69 15.93 8.71
N LEU A 45 5.34 15.02 7.80
CA LEU A 45 3.97 14.85 7.29
C LEU A 45 3.60 13.37 7.19
N ASP A 46 2.77 12.88 8.10
CA ASP A 46 2.39 11.47 8.13
C ASP A 46 1.45 11.09 6.97
N GLU A 47 1.83 10.05 6.20
CA GLU A 47 1.06 9.59 5.05
C GLU A 47 -0.34 9.04 5.37
N LEU A 48 -0.52 8.40 6.53
CA LEU A 48 -1.82 7.83 6.90
C LEU A 48 -2.84 8.92 7.20
N HIS A 49 -2.43 9.95 7.92
CA HIS A 49 -3.30 11.05 8.30
C HIS A 49 -3.47 12.07 7.17
N LEU A 50 -2.41 12.39 6.44
CA LEU A 50 -2.45 13.33 5.33
C LEU A 50 -3.12 12.73 4.10
N ILE A 51 -2.52 11.70 3.51
CA ILE A 51 -2.97 11.16 2.22
C ILE A 51 -4.18 10.25 2.43
N ALA A 52 -4.09 9.29 3.35
CA ALA A 52 -5.14 8.29 3.46
C ALA A 52 -6.43 8.86 4.07
N ARG A 53 -6.43 9.14 5.38
CA ARG A 53 -7.60 9.65 6.10
C ARG A 53 -7.93 11.10 5.72
N GLY A 54 -6.94 11.90 5.33
CA GLY A 54 -7.12 13.28 4.91
C GLY A 54 -7.67 13.38 3.49
N ILE A 55 -6.85 13.05 2.50
CA ILE A 55 -7.20 13.17 1.08
C ILE A 55 -8.15 12.07 0.61
N GLY A 56 -7.88 10.80 0.91
CA GLY A 56 -8.72 9.68 0.47
C GLY A 56 -10.17 9.82 0.95
N LYS A 57 -10.35 10.16 2.24
CA LYS A 57 -11.68 10.46 2.78
C LYS A 57 -12.28 11.74 2.19
N LEU A 58 -11.48 12.78 1.93
CA LEU A 58 -12.00 14.00 1.30
C LEU A 58 -12.52 13.73 -0.12
N VAL A 59 -11.81 12.93 -0.92
CA VAL A 59 -12.29 12.51 -2.25
C VAL A 59 -13.60 11.72 -2.12
N TYR A 60 -13.70 10.80 -1.16
CA TYR A 60 -14.95 10.11 -0.86
C TYR A 60 -16.08 11.09 -0.52
N ASP A 61 -15.82 12.04 0.39
CA ASP A 61 -16.81 13.05 0.81
C ASP A 61 -17.28 13.89 -0.41
N LEU A 62 -16.39 14.20 -1.37
CA LEU A 62 -16.71 14.97 -2.57
C LEU A 62 -17.61 14.22 -3.55
N ILE A 63 -17.39 12.92 -3.76
CA ILE A 63 -18.14 12.13 -4.76
C ILE A 63 -19.45 11.53 -4.22
N THR A 64 -19.61 11.47 -2.89
CA THR A 64 -20.75 10.77 -2.25
C THR A 64 -21.83 11.70 -1.71
N ILE A 65 -21.85 12.96 -2.12
CA ILE A 65 -22.85 13.93 -1.66
C ILE A 65 -24.30 13.48 -1.95
N THR A 66 -24.53 12.67 -2.99
CA THR A 66 -25.84 12.11 -3.35
C THR A 66 -26.31 11.01 -2.37
N ILE A 67 -25.39 10.38 -1.64
CA ILE A 67 -25.68 9.39 -0.59
C ILE A 67 -25.73 10.07 0.78
N THR A 68 -24.72 10.89 1.09
CA THR A 68 -24.53 11.50 2.41
C THR A 68 -25.44 12.70 2.66
N LYS A 69 -25.99 13.30 1.60
CA LYS A 69 -26.74 14.57 1.64
C LYS A 69 -25.95 15.73 2.24
N GLU A 70 -24.62 15.62 2.22
CA GLU A 70 -23.71 16.68 2.67
C GLU A 70 -23.84 17.89 1.76
N THR A 71 -24.00 19.07 2.35
CA THR A 71 -24.21 20.33 1.60
C THR A 71 -23.02 21.27 1.64
N LYS A 72 -22.05 21.05 2.54
CA LYS A 72 -20.92 21.98 2.76
C LYS A 72 -20.04 22.24 1.53
N PHE A 73 -20.09 21.35 0.52
CA PHE A 73 -19.31 21.46 -0.70
C PHE A 73 -20.03 22.17 -1.83
N TYR A 74 -21.35 22.33 -1.74
CA TYR A 74 -22.08 23.15 -2.71
C TYR A 74 -21.77 24.61 -2.48
N TYR A 75 -21.63 25.36 -3.56
CA TYR A 75 -21.62 26.81 -3.47
C TYR A 75 -22.97 27.31 -2.95
N THR A 76 -22.94 28.29 -2.06
CA THR A 76 -24.12 28.96 -1.52
C THR A 76 -24.22 30.35 -2.15
N HIS A 77 -25.31 30.60 -2.88
CA HIS A 77 -25.61 31.89 -3.47
C HIS A 77 -25.89 32.94 -2.38
N PRO A 78 -25.80 34.24 -2.69
CA PRO A 78 -26.10 35.31 -1.73
C PRO A 78 -27.51 35.26 -1.12
N ASP A 79 -28.46 34.62 -1.80
CA ASP A 79 -29.83 34.40 -1.34
C ASP A 79 -30.00 33.13 -0.46
N ASN A 80 -28.89 32.49 -0.07
CA ASN A 80 -28.81 31.22 0.67
C ASN A 80 -29.29 29.97 -0.08
N THR A 81 -29.49 30.03 -1.41
CA THR A 81 -29.75 28.84 -2.22
C THR A 81 -28.45 28.09 -2.55
N LEU A 82 -28.52 26.77 -2.79
CA LEU A 82 -27.35 25.93 -3.11
C LEU A 82 -27.27 25.64 -4.61
N ASN A 83 -26.10 25.85 -5.21
CA ASN A 83 -25.83 25.40 -6.59
C ASN A 83 -25.61 23.88 -6.58
N THR A 84 -26.67 23.11 -6.85
CA THR A 84 -26.61 21.65 -6.89
C THR A 84 -26.45 21.08 -8.31
N THR A 85 -26.76 21.87 -9.33
CA THR A 85 -26.81 21.44 -10.73
C THR A 85 -25.44 21.40 -11.39
N GLU A 86 -24.54 22.30 -11.01
CA GLU A 86 -23.23 22.43 -11.66
C GLU A 86 -22.09 21.82 -10.84
N TYR A 87 -22.42 21.01 -9.83
CA TYR A 87 -21.42 20.45 -8.93
C TYR A 87 -20.43 19.51 -9.67
N PRO A 88 -19.11 19.78 -9.62
CA PRO A 88 -18.14 19.15 -10.51
C PRO A 88 -17.91 17.66 -10.25
N PHE A 89 -18.13 17.20 -9.01
CA PHE A 89 -17.92 15.80 -8.61
C PHE A 89 -19.23 15.01 -8.53
N HIS A 90 -20.28 15.46 -9.21
CA HIS A 90 -21.58 14.81 -9.14
C HIS A 90 -21.51 13.39 -9.72
N ILE A 91 -21.89 12.40 -8.91
CA ILE A 91 -22.14 11.03 -9.35
C ILE A 91 -23.54 10.62 -8.86
N PRO A 92 -24.43 10.19 -9.76
CA PRO A 92 -25.75 9.70 -9.39
C PRO A 92 -25.69 8.56 -8.36
N ARG A 93 -26.67 8.50 -7.47
CA ARG A 93 -26.72 7.45 -6.44
C ARG A 93 -26.73 6.03 -7.05
N ALA A 94 -27.42 5.84 -8.18
CA ALA A 94 -27.47 4.55 -8.88
C ALA A 94 -26.08 4.10 -9.35
N ASP A 95 -25.26 5.04 -9.81
CA ASP A 95 -23.89 4.77 -10.26
C ASP A 95 -22.97 4.45 -9.09
N LEU A 96 -23.10 5.16 -7.94
CA LEU A 96 -22.37 4.82 -6.73
C LEU A 96 -22.71 3.42 -6.19
N VAL A 97 -23.98 3.00 -6.29
CA VAL A 97 -24.41 1.63 -5.97
C VAL A 97 -23.75 0.63 -6.93
N THR A 98 -23.70 0.95 -8.22
CA THR A 98 -23.04 0.11 -9.23
C THR A 98 -21.55 -0.04 -8.94
N ILE A 99 -20.84 1.06 -8.65
CA ILE A 99 -19.43 1.05 -8.24
C ILE A 99 -19.25 0.19 -6.99
N GLY A 100 -20.10 0.35 -5.97
CA GLY A 100 -20.08 -0.46 -4.76
C GLY A 100 -20.24 -1.97 -5.03
N ASN A 101 -21.13 -2.34 -5.93
CA ASN A 101 -21.32 -3.74 -6.35
C ASN A 101 -20.09 -4.29 -7.10
N CYS A 102 -19.43 -3.46 -7.91
CA CYS A 102 -18.17 -3.82 -8.56
C CYS A 102 -17.06 -4.08 -7.54
N ILE A 103 -16.94 -3.23 -6.51
CA ILE A 103 -15.97 -3.43 -5.42
C ILE A 103 -16.19 -4.80 -4.76
N THR A 104 -17.41 -5.07 -4.29
CA THR A 104 -17.77 -6.36 -3.66
C THR A 104 -17.46 -7.56 -4.56
N SER A 105 -17.79 -7.47 -5.86
CA SER A 105 -17.57 -8.56 -6.82
C SER A 105 -16.09 -8.79 -7.11
N SER A 106 -15.29 -7.72 -7.09
CA SER A 106 -13.85 -7.77 -7.37
C SER A 106 -13.02 -8.26 -6.18
N GLN A 107 -13.52 -8.12 -4.94
CA GLN A 107 -12.76 -8.35 -3.71
C GLN A 107 -12.07 -9.73 -3.67
N LYS A 108 -12.73 -10.78 -4.17
CA LYS A 108 -12.16 -12.15 -4.21
C LYS A 108 -10.94 -12.31 -5.12
N TYR A 109 -10.72 -11.37 -6.05
CA TYR A 109 -9.61 -11.39 -7.00
C TYR A 109 -8.44 -10.50 -6.55
N ILE A 110 -8.61 -9.72 -5.48
CA ILE A 110 -7.59 -8.80 -5.00
C ILE A 110 -6.51 -9.58 -4.22
N PRO A 111 -5.22 -9.44 -4.59
CA PRO A 111 -4.13 -10.10 -3.87
C PRO A 111 -4.03 -9.68 -2.40
N THR A 112 -3.55 -10.59 -1.55
CA THR A 112 -3.30 -10.33 -0.12
C THR A 112 -2.11 -9.40 0.15
N SER A 113 -1.37 -9.00 -0.90
CA SER A 113 -0.30 -8.01 -0.79
C SER A 113 -0.84 -6.60 -0.50
N PHE A 114 -2.09 -6.32 -0.84
CA PHE A 114 -2.74 -5.08 -0.43
C PHE A 114 -3.15 -5.15 1.04
N GLN A 115 -3.08 -4.00 1.73
CA GLN A 115 -3.34 -3.92 3.17
C GLN A 115 -4.79 -3.56 3.49
N GLY A 116 -5.47 -2.92 2.54
CA GLY A 116 -6.87 -2.56 2.61
C GLY A 116 -7.78 -3.78 2.49
N SER A 117 -8.98 -3.68 3.06
CA SER A 117 -10.00 -4.73 2.97
C SER A 117 -10.75 -4.72 1.64
N PHE A 118 -10.75 -3.59 0.92
CA PHE A 118 -11.59 -3.36 -0.26
C PHE A 118 -13.07 -3.64 0.00
N ASP A 119 -13.54 -3.27 1.19
CA ASP A 119 -14.96 -3.30 1.50
C ASP A 119 -15.71 -2.22 0.72
N ASN A 120 -16.99 -2.46 0.47
CA ASN A 120 -17.86 -1.49 -0.19
C ASN A 120 -18.15 -0.28 0.74
N VAL A 121 -17.29 0.72 0.64
CA VAL A 121 -17.37 1.98 1.40
C VAL A 121 -18.65 2.79 1.11
N PHE A 122 -19.31 2.57 -0.03
CA PHE A 122 -20.57 3.26 -0.39
C PHE A 122 -21.80 2.66 0.30
N ALA A 123 -21.71 1.39 0.72
CA ALA A 123 -22.75 0.73 1.51
C ALA A 123 -22.54 0.92 3.02
N LYS A 124 -21.27 0.87 3.48
CA LYS A 124 -20.92 1.06 4.89
C LYS A 124 -19.57 1.75 5.02
N ILE A 125 -19.59 2.93 5.63
CA ILE A 125 -18.39 3.72 5.91
C ILE A 125 -17.80 3.44 7.30
N ASP A 126 -18.59 2.88 8.21
CA ASP A 126 -18.18 2.71 9.61
C ASP A 126 -17.08 1.67 9.73
N GLY A 127 -16.00 2.07 10.40
CA GLY A 127 -14.83 1.22 10.64
C GLY A 127 -13.80 1.24 9.52
N THR A 128 -13.99 2.01 8.45
CA THR A 128 -12.99 2.15 7.37
C THR A 128 -11.69 2.74 7.91
N ARG A 129 -10.60 1.96 7.82
CA ARG A 129 -9.29 2.31 8.38
C ARG A 129 -8.54 3.24 7.42
N ALA A 130 -7.49 3.88 7.92
CA ALA A 130 -6.63 4.72 7.08
C ALA A 130 -6.07 3.94 5.87
N VAL A 131 -5.63 2.69 6.06
CA VAL A 131 -5.13 1.86 4.95
C VAL A 131 -6.19 1.56 3.89
N ASP A 132 -7.46 1.45 4.28
CA ASP A 132 -8.57 1.22 3.36
C ASP A 132 -8.84 2.48 2.52
N TRP A 133 -8.75 3.67 3.13
CA TRP A 133 -8.83 4.95 2.42
C TRP A 133 -7.67 5.17 1.44
N LEU A 134 -6.48 4.65 1.79
CA LEU A 134 -5.32 4.72 0.90
C LEU A 134 -5.54 3.89 -0.36
N ASP A 135 -5.93 2.63 -0.20
CA ASP A 135 -6.20 1.73 -1.32
C ASP A 135 -7.41 2.20 -2.14
N PHE A 136 -8.43 2.78 -1.47
CA PHE A 136 -9.53 3.45 -2.14
C PHE A 136 -9.02 4.59 -3.05
N LEU A 137 -8.21 5.51 -2.53
CA LEU A 137 -7.69 6.65 -3.30
C LEU A 137 -6.79 6.20 -4.47
N LEU A 138 -5.90 5.24 -4.24
CA LEU A 138 -4.88 4.86 -5.22
C LEU A 138 -5.39 3.91 -6.30
N TYR A 139 -6.39 3.07 -5.99
CA TYR A 139 -6.81 2.00 -6.90
C TYR A 139 -8.29 2.09 -7.25
N LEU A 140 -9.18 2.27 -6.27
CA LEU A 140 -10.63 2.30 -6.55
C LEU A 140 -11.07 3.59 -7.24
N VAL A 141 -10.53 4.74 -6.83
CA VAL A 141 -10.84 6.03 -7.45
C VAL A 141 -10.48 6.06 -8.93
N PRO A 142 -9.23 5.82 -9.36
CA PRO A 142 -8.88 5.90 -10.78
C PRO A 142 -9.58 4.84 -11.64
N THR A 143 -9.81 3.64 -11.10
CA THR A 143 -10.36 2.52 -11.89
C THR A 143 -11.89 2.52 -11.94
N LEU A 144 -12.58 2.81 -10.83
CA LEU A 144 -14.03 2.67 -10.73
C LEU A 144 -14.77 3.99 -10.58
N VAL A 145 -14.19 5.02 -9.99
CA VAL A 145 -14.89 6.31 -9.76
C VAL A 145 -14.73 7.27 -10.93
N VAL A 146 -13.49 7.49 -11.38
CA VAL A 146 -13.16 8.44 -12.45
C VAL A 146 -13.99 8.23 -13.74
N PRO A 147 -14.28 6.99 -14.19
CA PRO A 147 -15.13 6.78 -15.37
C PRO A 147 -16.50 7.47 -15.30
N TYR A 148 -17.10 7.54 -14.11
CA TYR A 148 -18.45 8.08 -13.86
C TYR A 148 -18.51 9.60 -13.66
N LEU A 149 -17.37 10.29 -13.63
CA LEU A 149 -17.36 11.74 -13.51
C LEU A 149 -17.86 12.42 -14.81
N PRO A 150 -18.49 13.60 -14.73
CA PRO A 150 -19.24 14.17 -15.85
C PRO A 150 -18.37 14.69 -17.00
N ASN A 151 -17.21 15.27 -16.70
CA ASN A 151 -16.38 15.93 -17.72
C ASN A 151 -14.89 15.54 -17.66
N ARG A 152 -14.16 15.80 -18.74
CA ARG A 152 -12.72 15.46 -18.85
C ARG A 152 -11.85 16.26 -17.87
N ALA A 153 -12.22 17.50 -17.54
CA ALA A 153 -11.44 18.36 -16.66
C ALA A 153 -11.37 17.80 -15.24
N VAL A 154 -12.51 17.41 -14.65
CA VAL A 154 -12.55 16.82 -13.30
C VAL A 154 -11.88 15.45 -13.27
N LYS A 155 -12.01 14.64 -14.34
CA LYS A 155 -11.29 13.36 -14.47
C LYS A 155 -9.78 13.57 -14.43
N THR A 156 -9.28 14.53 -15.20
CA THR A 156 -7.85 14.84 -15.29
C THR A 156 -7.33 15.41 -13.97
N ALA A 157 -8.09 16.30 -13.33
CA ALA A 157 -7.76 16.86 -12.03
C ALA A 157 -7.67 15.78 -10.95
N LEU A 158 -8.69 14.91 -10.85
CA LEU A 158 -8.71 13.84 -9.85
C LEU A 158 -7.61 12.81 -10.09
N LEU A 159 -7.36 12.42 -11.35
CA LEU A 159 -6.24 11.55 -11.68
C LEU A 159 -4.89 12.19 -11.35
N SER A 160 -4.74 13.51 -11.53
CA SER A 160 -3.53 14.23 -11.13
C SER A 160 -3.32 14.15 -9.61
N LEU A 161 -4.37 14.38 -8.82
CA LEU A 161 -4.31 14.19 -7.36
C LEU A 161 -3.86 12.78 -6.98
N VAL A 162 -4.45 11.76 -7.59
CA VAL A 162 -4.11 10.35 -7.33
C VAL A 162 -2.65 10.06 -7.70
N LYS A 163 -2.17 10.55 -8.84
CA LYS A 163 -0.77 10.39 -9.27
C LYS A 163 0.21 11.09 -8.33
N GLY A 164 -0.08 12.33 -7.93
CA GLY A 164 0.74 13.05 -6.95
C GLY A 164 0.82 12.30 -5.62
N CYS A 165 -0.31 11.77 -5.13
CA CYS A 165 -0.32 10.93 -3.92
C CYS A 165 0.46 9.62 -4.11
N ALA A 166 0.34 8.96 -5.27
CA ALA A 166 1.08 7.73 -5.57
C ALA A 166 2.61 7.95 -5.59
N LEU A 167 3.06 9.08 -6.13
CA LEU A 167 4.47 9.50 -6.11
C LEU A 167 4.93 9.79 -4.69
N ALA A 168 4.16 10.56 -3.91
CA ALA A 168 4.49 10.87 -2.51
C ALA A 168 4.69 9.62 -1.63
N LEU A 169 4.09 8.49 -2.02
CA LEU A 169 4.16 7.22 -1.32
C LEU A 169 5.23 6.28 -1.88
N GLN A 170 6.14 6.72 -2.74
CA GLN A 170 7.27 5.90 -3.17
C GLN A 170 8.34 5.81 -2.08
N TRP A 171 9.10 4.70 -2.06
CA TRP A 171 10.24 4.53 -1.17
C TRP A 171 11.50 5.27 -1.65
N THR A 172 11.56 5.59 -2.93
CA THR A 172 12.69 6.29 -3.56
C THR A 172 12.12 7.31 -4.53
N LEU A 173 12.60 8.55 -4.45
CA LEU A 173 12.16 9.67 -5.27
C LEU A 173 13.37 10.42 -5.79
N THR A 174 13.42 10.66 -7.10
CA THR A 174 14.40 11.56 -7.73
C THR A 174 13.85 12.99 -7.74
N SER A 175 14.71 13.97 -8.02
CA SER A 175 14.28 15.37 -8.14
C SER A 175 13.22 15.56 -9.21
N GLU A 176 13.34 14.86 -10.34
CA GLU A 176 12.37 14.93 -11.44
C GLU A 176 11.00 14.40 -11.03
N LEU A 177 10.95 13.31 -10.24
CA LEU A 177 9.70 12.78 -9.71
C LEU A 177 9.07 13.72 -8.67
N LEU A 178 9.88 14.48 -7.93
CA LEU A 178 9.36 15.50 -7.02
C LEU A 178 8.75 16.67 -7.78
N ASP A 179 9.38 17.12 -8.87
CA ASP A 179 8.85 18.19 -9.72
C ASP A 179 7.56 17.74 -10.44
N GLU A 180 7.50 16.48 -10.89
CA GLU A 180 6.29 15.89 -11.46
C GLU A 180 5.15 15.83 -10.44
N MET A 181 5.44 15.41 -9.21
CA MET A 181 4.49 15.38 -8.11
C MET A 181 3.94 16.78 -7.78
N GLU A 182 4.81 17.80 -7.71
CA GLU A 182 4.41 19.20 -7.51
C GLU A 182 3.47 19.68 -8.64
N SER A 183 3.81 19.35 -9.89
CA SER A 183 2.97 19.67 -11.06
C SER A 183 1.57 19.05 -10.97
N TYR A 184 1.49 17.78 -10.55
CA TYR A 184 0.20 17.10 -10.35
C TYR A 184 -0.66 17.76 -9.27
N PHE A 185 -0.06 18.10 -8.12
CA PHE A 185 -0.79 18.81 -7.07
C PHE A 185 -1.20 20.21 -7.52
N LYS A 186 -0.36 20.93 -8.27
CA LYS A 186 -0.71 22.24 -8.83
C LYS A 186 -1.89 22.14 -9.78
N HIS A 187 -1.94 21.12 -10.63
CA HIS A 187 -3.06 20.90 -11.54
C HIS A 187 -4.38 20.65 -10.80
N TRP A 188 -4.35 19.81 -9.76
CA TRP A 188 -5.50 19.57 -8.88
C TRP A 188 -5.99 20.86 -8.18
N HIS A 189 -5.09 21.63 -7.56
CA HIS A 189 -5.46 22.86 -6.88
C HIS A 189 -5.98 23.93 -7.84
N SER A 190 -5.39 24.04 -9.03
CA SER A 190 -5.85 24.98 -10.07
C SER A 190 -7.28 24.66 -10.50
N PHE A 191 -7.61 23.38 -10.67
CA PHE A 191 -8.98 22.95 -10.94
C PHE A 191 -9.94 23.34 -9.81
N LEU A 192 -9.60 23.02 -8.56
CA LEU A 192 -10.45 23.38 -7.41
C LEU A 192 -10.68 24.89 -7.31
N TYR A 193 -9.63 25.67 -7.51
CA TYR A 193 -9.71 27.13 -7.46
C TYR A 193 -10.64 27.68 -8.55
N GLN A 194 -10.53 27.16 -9.77
CA GLN A 194 -11.45 27.52 -10.87
C GLN A 194 -12.91 27.16 -10.54
N GLN A 195 -13.18 25.99 -9.96
CA GLN A 195 -14.55 25.62 -9.57
C GLN A 195 -15.11 26.53 -8.46
N VAL A 196 -14.26 26.96 -7.53
CA VAL A 196 -14.64 27.94 -6.51
C VAL A 196 -14.92 29.32 -7.12
N GLN A 197 -14.08 29.77 -8.07
CA GLN A 197 -14.31 31.04 -8.78
C GLN A 197 -15.57 31.02 -9.64
N ASN A 198 -15.89 29.86 -10.22
CA ASN A 198 -17.08 29.66 -11.03
C ASN A 198 -18.34 29.41 -10.20
N ASN A 199 -18.28 29.49 -8.86
CA ASN A 199 -19.41 29.27 -7.97
C ASN A 199 -20.07 27.88 -8.13
N THR A 200 -19.30 26.87 -8.53
CA THR A 200 -19.76 25.47 -8.63
C THR A 200 -19.32 24.63 -7.44
N LEU A 201 -18.37 25.13 -6.65
CA LEU A 201 -17.80 24.46 -5.49
C LEU A 201 -17.59 25.45 -4.33
N SER A 202 -17.85 24.99 -3.11
CA SER A 202 -17.60 25.76 -1.89
C SER A 202 -16.11 25.82 -1.54
N ARG A 203 -15.68 26.96 -0.96
CA ARG A 203 -14.35 27.13 -0.35
C ARG A 203 -14.04 26.07 0.72
N SER A 204 -15.06 25.45 1.31
CA SER A 204 -14.94 24.32 2.26
C SER A 204 -14.12 23.13 1.74
N VAL A 205 -13.88 23.03 0.43
CA VAL A 205 -12.97 22.04 -0.15
C VAL A 205 -11.51 22.21 0.32
N PHE A 206 -11.08 23.46 0.59
CA PHE A 206 -9.72 23.80 1.02
C PHE A 206 -9.51 23.55 2.52
N ARG A 207 -9.57 22.27 2.90
CA ARG A 207 -9.21 21.80 4.24
C ARG A 207 -7.68 21.90 4.46
N PRO A 208 -7.18 21.90 5.71
CA PRO A 208 -5.74 21.92 5.98
C PRO A 208 -4.94 20.84 5.24
N VAL A 209 -5.53 19.67 5.00
CA VAL A 209 -4.90 18.58 4.23
C VAL A 209 -4.61 18.94 2.77
N GLN A 210 -5.42 19.81 2.13
CA GLN A 210 -5.12 20.31 0.78
C GLN A 210 -3.87 21.19 0.80
N HIS A 211 -3.78 22.10 1.77
CA HIS A 211 -2.60 22.95 1.95
C HIS A 211 -1.32 22.13 2.17
N TYR A 212 -1.38 21.07 2.97
CA TYR A 212 -0.22 20.21 3.22
C TYR A 212 0.30 19.48 1.98
N LEU A 213 -0.53 19.26 0.94
CA LEU A 213 -0.05 18.66 -0.32
C LEU A 213 1.04 19.52 -0.98
N VAL A 214 0.93 20.84 -0.89
CA VAL A 214 1.92 21.79 -1.45
C VAL A 214 3.29 21.65 -0.79
N HIS A 215 3.32 21.14 0.44
CA HIS A 215 4.56 21.01 1.22
C HIS A 215 5.19 19.63 1.17
N ILE A 216 4.55 18.64 0.55
CA ILE A 216 5.05 17.26 0.53
C ILE A 216 6.46 17.19 -0.05
N SER A 217 6.70 17.83 -1.19
CA SER A 217 8.02 17.80 -1.85
C SER A 217 9.11 18.42 -0.99
N TYR A 218 8.83 19.58 -0.38
CA TYR A 218 9.74 20.24 0.55
C TYR A 218 10.06 19.33 1.74
N ILE A 219 9.04 18.72 2.34
CA ILE A 219 9.23 17.82 3.48
C ILE A 219 10.03 16.59 3.07
N ILE A 220 9.79 16.02 1.88
CA ILE A 220 10.57 14.88 1.39
C ILE A 220 12.04 15.25 1.17
N LYS A 221 12.32 16.46 0.66
CA LYS A 221 13.70 16.97 0.52
C LYS A 221 14.41 17.12 1.87
N GLN A 222 13.68 17.32 2.97
CA GLN A 222 14.25 17.53 4.31
C GLN A 222 14.33 16.25 5.16
N GLN A 223 13.29 15.41 5.11
CA GLN A 223 13.10 14.26 6.02
C GLN A 223 13.16 12.91 5.29
N GLY A 224 13.29 12.92 3.96
CA GLY A 224 13.19 11.72 3.13
C GLY A 224 11.74 11.34 2.79
N PRO A 225 11.54 10.20 2.11
CA PRO A 225 10.21 9.76 1.67
C PRO A 225 9.22 9.59 2.83
N LEU A 226 7.93 9.89 2.60
CA LEU A 226 6.88 9.84 3.65
C LEU A 226 6.80 8.47 4.35
N ARG A 227 7.10 7.39 3.62
CA ARG A 227 7.10 6.02 4.14
C ARG A 227 8.15 5.77 5.22
N CYS A 228 9.28 6.48 5.18
CA CYS A 228 10.39 6.26 6.09
C CYS A 228 10.07 6.66 7.54
N TYR A 229 9.22 7.67 7.72
CA TYR A 229 8.76 8.14 9.03
C TYR A 229 7.24 7.95 9.22
N SER A 230 6.67 6.98 8.50
CA SER A 230 5.26 6.63 8.61
C SER A 230 4.89 6.22 10.04
N THR A 231 3.74 6.70 10.51
CA THR A 231 3.22 6.36 11.85
C THR A 231 2.60 4.97 11.94
N ARG A 232 2.61 4.16 10.86
CA ARG A 232 2.01 2.80 10.81
C ARG A 232 2.44 1.88 11.95
N SER A 233 3.72 1.88 12.30
CA SER A 233 4.25 1.05 13.39
C SER A 233 3.67 1.49 14.74
N MET A 234 3.64 2.79 15.00
CA MET A 234 3.07 3.38 16.20
C MET A 234 1.57 3.12 16.30
N GLU A 235 0.80 3.31 15.21
CA GLU A 235 -0.64 3.01 15.16
C GLU A 235 -0.95 1.54 15.48
N ARG A 236 -0.13 0.61 14.97
CA ARG A 236 -0.26 -0.82 15.29
C ARG A 236 0.00 -1.08 16.77
N VAL A 237 1.03 -0.47 17.32
CA VAL A 237 1.38 -0.60 18.75
C VAL A 237 0.28 -0.01 19.64
N ILE A 238 -0.26 1.17 19.28
CA ILE A 238 -1.41 1.77 19.95
C ILE A 238 -2.61 0.82 19.93
N GLY A 239 -2.90 0.19 18.79
CA GLY A 239 -3.97 -0.81 18.67
C GLY A 239 -3.76 -2.03 19.57
N VAL A 240 -2.51 -2.46 19.79
CA VAL A 240 -2.18 -3.54 20.74
C VAL A 240 -2.43 -3.08 22.18
N PHE A 241 -1.85 -1.96 22.59
CA PHE A 241 -2.01 -1.45 23.96
C PHE A 241 -3.47 -1.14 24.29
N SER A 242 -4.23 -0.57 23.35
CA SER A 242 -5.65 -0.26 23.54
C SER A 242 -6.49 -1.49 23.89
N LYS A 243 -6.14 -2.67 23.37
CA LYS A 243 -6.83 -3.94 23.70
C LYS A 243 -6.38 -4.52 25.04
N LEU A 244 -5.17 -4.20 25.48
CA LEU A 244 -4.59 -4.68 26.74
C LEU A 244 -4.98 -3.82 27.93
N ILE A 245 -5.25 -2.52 27.72
CA ILE A 245 -5.74 -1.61 28.74
C ILE A 245 -7.20 -1.98 29.04
N LYS A 246 -7.40 -2.79 30.09
CA LYS A 246 -8.72 -3.30 30.50
C LYS A 246 -9.31 -2.55 31.71
N SER A 247 -8.50 -1.78 32.44
CA SER A 247 -8.95 -1.09 33.65
C SER A 247 -9.85 0.10 33.32
N LYS A 248 -11.11 0.05 33.77
CA LYS A 248 -12.09 1.14 33.62
C LYS A 248 -11.99 2.23 34.69
N SER A 249 -11.35 1.96 35.83
CA SER A 249 -11.25 2.90 36.96
C SER A 249 -9.88 3.57 37.09
N LYS A 250 -8.80 2.91 36.62
CA LYS A 250 -7.42 3.43 36.66
C LYS A 250 -6.68 3.16 35.35
N GLY A 251 -7.30 3.51 34.22
CA GLY A 251 -6.78 3.27 32.88
C GLY A 251 -5.35 3.76 32.67
N GLY A 252 -5.02 4.97 33.13
CA GLY A 252 -3.67 5.53 33.01
C GLY A 252 -2.59 4.73 33.75
N ARG A 253 -2.86 4.28 34.98
CA ARG A 253 -1.91 3.45 35.75
C ARG A 253 -1.73 2.08 35.10
N ASN A 254 -2.80 1.49 34.58
CA ASN A 254 -2.73 0.22 33.85
C ASN A 254 -1.94 0.37 32.54
N ALA A 255 -2.14 1.46 31.80
CA ALA A 255 -1.37 1.77 30.60
C ALA A 255 0.12 1.94 30.91
N SER A 256 0.47 2.71 31.94
CA SER A 256 1.86 2.89 32.38
C SER A 256 2.54 1.57 32.72
N PHE A 257 1.87 0.71 33.49
CA PHE A 257 2.40 -0.62 33.83
C PHE A 257 2.57 -1.51 32.59
N LEU A 258 1.64 -1.45 31.64
CA LEU A 258 1.75 -2.22 30.39
C LEU A 258 2.92 -1.72 29.54
N VAL A 259 3.07 -0.40 29.38
CA VAL A 259 4.19 0.19 28.63
C VAL A 259 5.52 -0.16 29.27
N GLU A 260 5.64 -0.02 30.59
CA GLU A 260 6.84 -0.39 31.35
C GLU A 260 7.16 -1.88 31.19
N ARG A 261 6.16 -2.75 31.35
CA ARG A 261 6.34 -4.20 31.17
C ARG A 261 6.77 -4.57 29.75
N PHE A 262 6.19 -3.94 28.73
CA PHE A 262 6.60 -4.15 27.34
C PHE A 262 8.00 -3.58 27.08
N ALA A 263 8.35 -2.44 27.66
CA ALA A 263 9.68 -1.86 27.54
C ALA A 263 10.73 -2.76 28.19
N ILE A 264 10.48 -3.27 29.41
CA ILE A 264 11.35 -4.23 30.10
C ILE A 264 11.44 -5.51 29.29
N HIS A 265 10.31 -6.07 28.85
CA HIS A 265 10.31 -7.30 28.05
C HIS A 265 11.10 -7.11 26.75
N ASN A 266 10.83 -6.04 25.99
CA ASN A 266 11.58 -5.73 24.78
C ASN A 266 13.05 -5.52 25.09
N TYR A 267 13.40 -4.76 26.13
CA TYR A 267 14.78 -4.57 26.56
C TYR A 267 15.43 -5.90 26.89
N THR A 268 14.80 -6.79 27.68
CA THR A 268 15.32 -8.13 27.97
C THR A 268 15.42 -9.01 26.72
N SER A 269 14.45 -8.93 25.81
CA SER A 269 14.50 -9.63 24.52
C SER A 269 15.58 -9.09 23.59
N THR A 270 15.95 -7.80 23.70
CA THR A 270 17.03 -7.18 22.90
C THR A 270 18.39 -7.16 23.62
N ALA A 271 18.43 -7.33 24.94
CA ALA A 271 19.61 -7.30 25.81
C ALA A 271 20.14 -8.70 26.14
N ILE A 272 19.37 -9.76 25.85
CA ILE A 272 19.98 -11.04 25.50
C ILE A 272 20.86 -10.75 24.30
N SER A 273 22.17 -10.95 24.49
CA SER A 273 23.22 -10.65 23.53
C SER A 273 22.75 -10.93 22.11
N ILE A 274 22.79 -9.92 21.24
CA ILE A 274 22.60 -10.11 19.81
C ILE A 274 23.48 -11.26 19.31
N CYS A 275 24.66 -11.50 19.90
CA CYS A 275 25.49 -12.67 19.57
C CYS A 275 24.92 -14.02 20.04
N ASP A 276 24.19 -14.08 21.15
CA ASP A 276 23.58 -15.31 21.68
C ASP A 276 22.26 -15.64 20.97
N GLU A 277 21.45 -14.63 20.62
CA GLU A 277 20.27 -14.83 19.76
C GLU A 277 20.62 -14.90 18.26
N ILE A 278 21.78 -14.41 17.79
CA ILE A 278 22.30 -14.76 16.45
C ILE A 278 22.55 -16.27 16.34
N ASN A 279 22.66 -17.03 17.43
CA ASN A 279 22.71 -18.49 17.34
C ASN A 279 21.31 -19.14 17.13
N LEU A 280 20.21 -18.44 17.45
CA LEU A 280 18.83 -18.92 17.26
C LEU A 280 18.09 -18.23 16.09
N ILE A 281 18.51 -17.02 15.71
CA ILE A 281 18.06 -16.20 14.57
C ILE A 281 19.14 -16.16 13.46
N ARG A 282 20.26 -16.88 13.60
CA ARG A 282 20.84 -17.44 12.39
C ARG A 282 19.70 -18.21 11.74
N PRO A 283 19.27 -17.88 10.50
CA PRO A 283 18.57 -18.90 9.75
C PRO A 283 19.42 -20.15 9.91
N LYS A 284 18.81 -21.31 10.24
CA LYS A 284 19.52 -22.61 10.17
C LYS A 284 20.52 -22.47 9.04
N PRO A 285 21.84 -22.53 9.29
CA PRO A 285 22.81 -22.06 8.31
C PRO A 285 22.41 -22.66 6.98
N TYR A 286 21.94 -21.78 6.09
CA TYR A 286 21.42 -22.18 4.81
C TYR A 286 22.65 -22.61 4.04
N GLY A 287 22.97 -23.90 4.16
CA GLY A 287 24.06 -24.52 3.43
C GLY A 287 23.74 -24.54 1.95
N ARG A 288 24.69 -24.96 1.13
CA ARG A 288 24.48 -25.15 -0.32
C ARG A 288 23.30 -26.09 -0.63
N GLU A 289 22.87 -26.88 0.35
CA GLU A 289 21.72 -27.79 0.29
C GLU A 289 20.34 -27.15 0.51
N SER A 290 20.26 -25.89 0.94
CA SER A 290 19.00 -25.25 1.37
C SER A 290 18.33 -24.37 0.31
N TYR A 291 19.04 -24.08 -0.77
CA TYR A 291 18.53 -23.39 -1.94
C TYR A 291 19.16 -23.98 -3.20
N MET A 292 18.47 -23.85 -4.33
CA MET A 292 18.99 -24.22 -5.64
C MET A 292 19.00 -22.97 -6.51
N ASP A 293 20.14 -22.66 -7.13
CA ASP A 293 20.27 -21.61 -8.14
C ASP A 293 19.83 -22.12 -9.52
N LEU A 294 19.35 -21.22 -10.37
CA LEU A 294 18.95 -21.57 -11.74
C LEU A 294 20.19 -22.02 -12.52
N PRO A 295 20.21 -23.24 -13.11
CA PRO A 295 21.36 -23.67 -13.89
C PRO A 295 21.64 -22.70 -15.04
N ASN A 296 22.87 -22.18 -15.09
CA ASN A 296 23.36 -21.13 -15.99
C ASN A 296 22.98 -19.68 -15.64
N ASP A 297 22.30 -19.42 -14.52
CA ASP A 297 22.06 -18.06 -14.00
C ASP A 297 22.14 -18.02 -12.46
N PRO A 298 23.36 -18.08 -11.89
CA PRO A 298 23.56 -18.10 -10.44
C PRO A 298 23.25 -16.78 -9.73
N SER A 299 22.97 -15.70 -10.48
CA SER A 299 22.55 -14.39 -9.96
C SER A 299 21.05 -14.14 -10.05
N GLY A 300 20.32 -15.00 -10.74
CA GLY A 300 18.91 -14.84 -11.03
C GLY A 300 18.01 -15.42 -9.97
N ALA A 301 17.07 -16.26 -10.40
CA ALA A 301 16.08 -16.84 -9.50
C ALA A 301 16.71 -17.85 -8.52
N GLN A 302 16.10 -17.99 -7.32
CA GLN A 302 16.44 -19.06 -6.35
C GLN A 302 15.22 -19.84 -5.86
N LEU A 303 15.31 -21.18 -5.82
CA LEU A 303 14.34 -22.06 -5.14
C LEU A 303 14.83 -22.39 -3.73
N TRP A 304 13.94 -22.37 -2.76
CA TRP A 304 14.30 -22.51 -1.34
C TRP A 304 13.55 -23.66 -0.66
N GLU A 305 14.24 -24.33 0.27
CA GLU A 305 13.75 -25.45 1.05
C GLU A 305 12.46 -25.15 1.86
N PRO A 306 11.70 -26.17 2.29
CA PRO A 306 11.86 -27.60 1.99
C PRO A 306 11.62 -27.95 0.52
N PHE A 307 12.39 -28.93 0.03
CA PHE A 307 12.18 -29.56 -1.26
C PHE A 307 11.35 -30.84 -1.10
N HIS A 308 10.50 -31.14 -2.08
CA HIS A 308 9.81 -32.42 -2.16
C HIS A 308 9.99 -33.00 -3.55
N GLN A 309 10.59 -34.18 -3.63
CA GLN A 309 11.11 -34.76 -4.85
C GLN A 309 10.19 -35.89 -5.31
N PHE A 310 9.60 -35.74 -6.50
CA PHE A 310 8.79 -36.77 -7.15
C PHE A 310 9.64 -37.49 -8.20
N VAL A 311 9.93 -38.76 -7.96
CA VAL A 311 10.77 -39.57 -8.87
C VAL A 311 9.96 -40.04 -10.09
N ASN A 312 8.64 -40.16 -9.97
CA ASN A 312 7.75 -40.52 -11.07
C ASN A 312 6.37 -39.84 -10.89
N LEU A 313 6.06 -38.85 -11.73
CA LEU A 313 4.75 -38.18 -11.72
C LEU A 313 3.59 -39.06 -12.22
N ASN A 314 3.82 -40.29 -12.66
CA ASN A 314 2.72 -41.13 -13.15
C ASN A 314 1.87 -41.71 -12.00
N ASP A 315 2.46 -41.92 -10.82
CA ASP A 315 1.81 -42.62 -9.69
C ASP A 315 1.56 -41.72 -8.47
N ASP A 316 2.15 -40.52 -8.43
CA ASP A 316 2.04 -39.59 -7.30
C ASP A 316 1.13 -38.38 -7.62
N SER A 317 0.48 -37.85 -6.57
CA SER A 317 -0.21 -36.56 -6.64
C SER A 317 0.68 -35.45 -6.10
N VAL A 318 0.76 -34.32 -6.81
CA VAL A 318 1.43 -33.13 -6.31
C VAL A 318 0.40 -32.16 -5.75
N GLU A 319 0.42 -31.95 -4.43
CA GLU A 319 -0.46 -30.99 -3.75
C GLU A 319 -1.97 -31.21 -4.04
N GLY A 320 -2.36 -32.48 -4.24
CA GLY A 320 -3.72 -32.93 -4.56
C GLY A 320 -4.08 -32.90 -6.05
N VAL A 321 -3.12 -32.58 -6.93
CA VAL A 321 -3.28 -32.68 -8.39
C VAL A 321 -2.63 -33.97 -8.86
N GLY A 322 -3.35 -34.79 -9.64
CA GLY A 322 -2.79 -36.02 -10.20
C GLY A 322 -1.56 -35.72 -11.06
N GLY A 323 -0.46 -36.43 -10.83
CA GLY A 323 0.80 -36.18 -11.53
C GLY A 323 0.72 -36.29 -13.07
N PRO A 324 -0.17 -37.09 -13.70
CA PRO A 324 -0.41 -37.03 -15.14
C PRO A 324 -0.94 -35.66 -15.61
N SER A 325 -1.84 -35.03 -14.85
CA SER A 325 -2.37 -33.69 -15.15
C SER A 325 -1.30 -32.61 -15.00
N VAL A 326 -0.43 -32.75 -13.98
CA VAL A 326 0.74 -31.88 -13.80
C VAL A 326 1.67 -32.01 -15.03
N LYS A 327 1.97 -33.24 -15.44
CA LYS A 327 2.82 -33.53 -16.60
C LYS A 327 2.26 -32.96 -17.90
N GLU A 328 0.95 -33.07 -18.12
CA GLU A 328 0.28 -32.51 -19.30
C GLU A 328 0.30 -30.97 -19.31
N ALA A 329 0.02 -30.33 -18.16
CA ALA A 329 0.06 -28.88 -18.03
C ALA A 329 1.47 -28.32 -18.31
N LEU A 330 2.49 -28.98 -17.76
CA LEU A 330 3.89 -28.66 -18.01
C LEU A 330 4.24 -28.78 -19.49
N LEU A 331 3.80 -29.87 -20.15
CA LEU A 331 4.05 -30.10 -21.58
C LEU A 331 3.49 -28.94 -22.42
N LYS A 332 2.24 -28.55 -22.15
CA LYS A 332 1.55 -27.45 -22.86
C LYS A 332 2.19 -26.10 -22.61
N TYR A 333 2.74 -25.85 -21.42
CA TYR A 333 3.46 -24.62 -21.13
C TYR A 333 4.74 -24.53 -21.97
N TYR A 334 5.59 -25.55 -21.93
CA TYR A 334 6.87 -25.54 -22.65
C TYR A 334 6.68 -25.47 -24.16
N GLN A 335 5.70 -26.21 -24.70
CA GLN A 335 5.34 -26.10 -26.12
C GLN A 335 5.01 -24.65 -26.52
N ARG A 336 4.29 -23.91 -25.66
CA ARG A 336 3.93 -22.50 -25.91
C ARG A 336 5.12 -21.55 -25.79
N THR A 337 5.98 -21.73 -24.79
CA THR A 337 7.08 -20.79 -24.53
C THR A 337 8.33 -21.06 -25.37
N THR A 338 8.57 -22.31 -25.80
CA THR A 338 9.80 -22.66 -26.54
C THR A 338 9.54 -23.06 -27.99
N GLY A 339 8.27 -23.23 -28.40
CA GLY A 339 7.88 -23.60 -29.77
C GLY A 339 8.25 -25.04 -30.18
N LEU A 340 8.67 -25.89 -29.24
CA LEU A 340 9.10 -27.27 -29.49
C LEU A 340 7.90 -28.23 -29.52
N THR A 341 7.62 -28.85 -30.65
CA THR A 341 6.61 -29.92 -30.78
C THR A 341 7.27 -31.30 -30.62
N GLY A 342 6.74 -32.13 -29.70
CA GLY A 342 7.14 -33.56 -29.59
C GLY A 342 8.07 -33.95 -28.43
N HIS A 343 8.21 -33.15 -27.37
CA HIS A 343 9.05 -33.53 -26.23
C HIS A 343 8.39 -34.61 -25.35
N LYS A 344 9.12 -35.66 -24.96
CA LYS A 344 8.78 -36.51 -23.82
C LYS A 344 9.55 -36.00 -22.60
N PHE A 345 8.88 -35.73 -21.48
CA PHE A 345 9.59 -35.65 -20.20
C PHE A 345 10.22 -37.02 -19.98
N GLY A 346 11.54 -37.08 -19.72
CA GLY A 346 12.16 -38.33 -19.27
C GLY A 346 11.58 -38.76 -17.92
N ASP A 347 12.09 -39.83 -17.33
CA ASP A 347 11.84 -40.21 -15.92
C ASP A 347 12.49 -39.21 -14.94
N SER A 348 12.39 -37.94 -15.31
CA SER A 348 13.05 -36.79 -14.75
C SER A 348 12.30 -36.40 -13.49
N VAL A 349 13.01 -36.61 -12.41
CA VAL A 349 12.63 -36.20 -11.07
C VAL A 349 12.15 -34.74 -11.05
N VAL A 350 10.93 -34.54 -10.54
CA VAL A 350 10.32 -33.23 -10.38
C VAL A 350 10.47 -32.77 -8.93
N VAL A 351 11.14 -31.63 -8.71
CA VAL A 351 11.39 -31.10 -7.36
C VAL A 351 10.44 -29.95 -7.09
N VAL A 352 9.59 -30.06 -6.06
CA VAL A 352 8.77 -28.97 -5.51
C VAL A 352 9.55 -28.19 -4.47
N ALA A 353 9.56 -26.86 -4.58
CA ALA A 353 10.13 -25.99 -3.54
C ALA A 353 9.06 -25.28 -2.71
N ALA A 354 9.44 -24.84 -1.51
CA ALA A 354 8.55 -24.11 -0.62
C ALA A 354 8.44 -22.63 -0.99
N ARG A 355 9.53 -22.06 -1.52
CA ARG A 355 9.63 -20.66 -1.90
C ARG A 355 10.44 -20.49 -3.18
N LEU A 356 10.11 -19.43 -3.92
CA LEU A 356 10.86 -18.94 -5.07
C LEU A 356 11.16 -17.48 -4.82
N TRP A 357 12.42 -17.10 -5.01
CA TRP A 357 12.83 -15.73 -5.18
C TRP A 357 13.10 -15.47 -6.65
N MET A 358 12.44 -14.47 -7.23
CA MET A 358 12.60 -14.07 -8.63
C MET A 358 12.21 -12.59 -8.75
N ASP A 359 13.00 -11.79 -9.48
CA ASP A 359 12.73 -10.37 -9.73
C ASP A 359 12.45 -9.55 -8.44
N SER A 360 13.26 -9.76 -7.41
CA SER A 360 13.09 -9.15 -6.07
C SER A 360 11.78 -9.50 -5.35
N THR A 361 11.01 -10.45 -5.86
CA THR A 361 9.74 -10.91 -5.28
C THR A 361 9.91 -12.31 -4.69
N VAL A 362 9.36 -12.52 -3.48
CA VAL A 362 9.32 -13.86 -2.85
C VAL A 362 7.92 -14.43 -2.98
N TYR A 363 7.83 -15.54 -3.71
CA TYR A 363 6.62 -16.35 -3.81
C TYR A 363 6.69 -17.47 -2.76
N SER A 364 5.58 -17.75 -2.08
CA SER A 364 5.48 -18.82 -1.08
C SER A 364 4.37 -19.80 -1.47
N SER A 365 4.64 -21.10 -1.34
CA SER A 365 3.69 -22.18 -1.66
C SER A 365 2.80 -22.56 -0.48
N CYS A 366 1.73 -23.31 -0.74
CA CYS A 366 0.88 -23.90 0.30
C CYS A 366 1.61 -24.98 1.13
N MET A 367 2.69 -25.58 0.60
CA MET A 367 3.58 -26.49 1.33
C MET A 367 4.31 -25.77 2.47
N TYR A 368 4.80 -24.53 2.22
CA TYR A 368 5.44 -23.70 3.23
C TYR A 368 4.51 -23.43 4.43
N ARG A 369 3.25 -23.05 4.14
CA ARG A 369 2.23 -22.75 5.14
C ARG A 369 1.96 -23.92 6.09
N ARG A 370 1.76 -25.13 5.53
CA ARG A 370 1.43 -26.33 6.31
C ARG A 370 2.55 -26.73 7.27
N LYS A 371 3.81 -26.62 6.86
CA LYS A 371 4.95 -26.96 7.72
C LYS A 371 5.29 -25.90 8.77
N LYS A 372 4.91 -24.64 8.57
CA LYS A 372 5.17 -23.54 9.52
C LYS A 372 3.98 -23.19 10.42
N ASN A 373 2.86 -23.92 10.33
CA ASN A 373 1.61 -23.64 11.05
C ASN A 373 1.13 -22.18 10.88
N GLU A 374 1.37 -21.60 9.70
CA GLU A 374 1.00 -20.21 9.43
C GLU A 374 -0.51 -20.07 9.17
N THR A 375 -1.15 -19.17 9.91
CA THR A 375 -2.60 -18.91 9.85
C THR A 375 -3.00 -17.93 8.74
N SER A 376 -2.04 -17.24 8.12
CA SER A 376 -2.27 -16.33 6.99
C SER A 376 -2.69 -17.05 5.70
N ARG A 377 -3.50 -16.38 4.87
CA ARG A 377 -3.91 -16.88 3.54
C ARG A 377 -2.67 -16.91 2.61
N GLY A 378 -2.07 -18.08 2.44
CA GLY A 378 -0.97 -18.30 1.49
C GLY A 378 -1.46 -18.41 0.05
N ASN A 379 -0.59 -18.07 -0.91
CA ASN A 379 -0.89 -18.25 -2.33
C ASN A 379 -0.75 -19.73 -2.73
N HIS A 380 -1.55 -20.16 -3.70
CA HIS A 380 -1.55 -21.54 -4.18
C HIS A 380 -0.50 -21.78 -5.27
N TYR A 381 0.77 -21.44 -5.01
CA TYR A 381 1.81 -21.67 -6.01
C TYR A 381 2.46 -23.04 -5.86
N VAL A 382 2.70 -23.73 -6.96
CA VAL A 382 3.59 -24.90 -7.02
C VAL A 382 4.78 -24.54 -7.89
N MET A 383 5.98 -24.84 -7.39
CA MET A 383 7.25 -24.44 -8.01
C MET A 383 8.02 -25.69 -8.38
N PHE A 384 8.47 -25.84 -9.63
CA PHE A 384 9.12 -27.08 -10.07
C PHE A 384 10.39 -26.87 -10.88
N THR A 385 11.34 -27.81 -10.75
CA THR A 385 12.47 -28.00 -11.67
C THR A 385 12.27 -29.28 -12.49
N CYS A 386 12.45 -29.21 -13.82
CA CYS A 386 12.60 -30.40 -14.65
C CYS A 386 13.66 -30.16 -15.75
N PRO A 387 14.65 -31.04 -15.92
CA PRO A 387 15.56 -30.98 -17.06
C PRO A 387 14.81 -31.26 -18.38
N TYR A 388 14.99 -30.40 -19.37
CA TYR A 388 14.51 -30.61 -20.75
C TYR A 388 15.65 -30.41 -21.75
N ARG A 389 15.51 -30.89 -23.00
CA ARG A 389 16.51 -30.68 -24.04
C ARG A 389 16.08 -29.51 -24.93
N ASN A 390 16.96 -28.54 -25.12
CA ASN A 390 16.71 -27.42 -26.03
C ASN A 390 16.90 -27.84 -27.51
N ASN A 391 16.63 -26.92 -28.44
CA ASN A 391 16.74 -27.14 -29.89
C ASN A 391 18.16 -27.51 -30.37
N ARG A 392 19.17 -27.38 -29.49
CA ARG A 392 20.57 -27.76 -29.73
C ARG A 392 20.92 -29.10 -29.08
N ASN A 393 19.92 -29.84 -28.60
CA ASN A 393 20.05 -31.13 -27.93
C ASN A 393 20.83 -31.07 -26.59
N VAL A 394 20.93 -29.88 -25.99
CA VAL A 394 21.59 -29.63 -24.69
C VAL A 394 20.54 -29.68 -23.58
N ILE A 395 20.87 -30.31 -22.44
CA ILE A 395 20.00 -30.32 -21.26
C ILE A 395 20.00 -28.92 -20.63
N VAL A 396 18.81 -28.34 -20.50
CA VAL A 396 18.54 -27.04 -19.87
C VAL A 396 17.53 -27.26 -18.75
N HIS A 397 17.68 -26.53 -17.67
CA HIS A 397 16.73 -26.53 -16.56
C HIS A 397 15.93 -25.22 -16.60
N SER A 398 14.61 -25.31 -16.58
CA SER A 398 13.71 -24.16 -16.47
C SER A 398 12.87 -24.28 -15.21
N TRP A 399 12.56 -23.14 -14.60
CA TRP A 399 11.75 -23.05 -13.39
C TRP A 399 10.40 -22.43 -13.68
N LEU A 400 9.37 -22.95 -13.03
CA LEU A 400 7.99 -22.52 -13.24
C LEU A 400 7.31 -22.19 -11.93
N VAL A 401 6.40 -21.22 -11.99
CA VAL A 401 5.44 -20.88 -10.93
C VAL A 401 4.06 -21.11 -11.50
N ASP A 402 3.35 -22.14 -11.02
CA ASP A 402 1.96 -22.36 -11.41
C ASP A 402 1.02 -22.04 -10.25
N LYS A 403 -0.11 -21.40 -10.55
CA LYS A 403 -1.15 -21.05 -9.58
C LYS A 403 -2.22 -22.14 -9.62
N LYS A 404 -2.46 -22.82 -8.50
CA LYS A 404 -3.57 -23.77 -8.35
C LYS A 404 -4.87 -23.03 -8.68
N ASN A 405 -5.51 -23.42 -9.78
CA ASN A 405 -6.92 -23.16 -9.98
C ASN A 405 -7.67 -24.25 -9.22
N ILE A 406 -8.50 -23.85 -8.25
CA ILE A 406 -9.44 -24.73 -7.55
C ILE A 406 -10.73 -24.73 -8.34
#